data_AF-A0A3M6VMJ2-F1
#
_entry.id   AF-A0A3M6VMJ2-F1
#
_cell.length_a   1.000
_cell.length_b   1.000
_cell.length_c   1.000
_cell.angle_alpha   90.00
_cell.angle_beta   90.00
_cell.angle_gamma   90.00
#
_symmetry.space_group_name_H-M   'P 1'
#
loop_
_entity.id
_entity.type
_entity.pdbx_description
1 polymer ?
#
loop_
_entity_poly.entity_id
_entity_poly.type
_entity_poly.pdbx_seq_one_letter_code
_entity_poly.pdbx_strand_id
1 'polypeptide(L)'
;MSETKALWAPVKWAQRKDALYVTVDLPDVKDEKVTLGSKNLTFKGTSNGQLYEVSLDFYKEVDVEAKDSIWAKTDRNVHFHIVKKEQNEEFWPRLLTDKHLEKTNVKVDWSKFLDEDEEEEQSGFDMSALNGGGGFDINQMMAAQNAAGMMGEGSDSDDEELPDLDSNDHDDRKRYMA
;
A
#
# COMPACT_ATOMS: atom_id res chain seq x y z
N MET A 1 41.44 8.61 22.45
CA MET A 1 40.03 8.16 22.51
C MET A 1 39.81 7.30 21.29
N SER A 2 39.51 6.02 21.47
CA SER A 2 39.29 5.13 20.32
C SER A 2 37.98 5.54 19.64
N GLU A 3 38.05 6.03 18.41
CA GLU A 3 36.88 6.15 17.55
C GLU A 3 36.32 4.74 17.34
N THR A 4 35.19 4.44 17.97
CA THR A 4 34.44 3.23 17.65
C THR A 4 33.86 3.42 16.25
N LYS A 5 34.58 2.92 15.25
CA LYS A 5 34.16 2.95 13.86
C LYS A 5 32.85 2.16 13.73
N ALA A 6 31.76 2.86 13.47
CA ALA A 6 30.48 2.23 13.18
C ALA A 6 30.59 1.44 11.87
N LEU A 7 30.04 0.23 11.86
CA LEU A 7 29.95 -0.61 10.68
C LEU A 7 28.62 -0.39 9.97
N TRP A 8 28.62 -0.60 8.66
CA TRP A 8 27.38 -0.59 7.90
C TRP A 8 26.65 -1.92 8.05
N ALA A 9 25.35 -1.89 8.38
CA ALA A 9 24.55 -3.09 8.51
C ALA A 9 24.02 -3.59 7.16
N PRO A 10 23.97 -4.91 6.90
CA PRO A 10 23.32 -5.43 5.72
C PRO A 10 21.82 -5.07 5.72
N VAL A 11 21.34 -4.47 4.63
CA VAL A 11 19.94 -4.07 4.48
C VAL A 11 19.30 -4.83 3.32
N LYS A 12 18.06 -5.26 3.51
CA LYS A 12 17.19 -5.76 2.45
C LYS A 12 16.00 -4.83 2.28
N TRP A 13 15.45 -4.72 1.08
CA TRP A 13 14.26 -3.94 0.83
C TRP A 13 13.32 -4.59 -0.17
N ALA A 14 12.04 -4.33 0.00
CA ALA A 14 10.99 -4.61 -0.95
C ALA A 14 10.02 -3.42 -0.95
N GLN A 15 9.13 -3.39 -1.92
CA GLN A 15 8.09 -2.37 -2.00
C GLN A 15 6.78 -3.01 -2.43
N ARG A 16 5.70 -2.32 -2.08
CA ARG A 16 4.35 -2.49 -2.59
C ARG A 16 3.89 -1.19 -3.23
N LYS A 17 2.69 -1.16 -3.79
CA LYS A 17 2.10 0.05 -4.35
C LYS A 17 2.05 1.21 -3.34
N ASP A 18 1.65 0.92 -2.11
CA ASP A 18 1.40 1.88 -1.04
C ASP A 18 2.56 2.06 -0.05
N ALA A 19 3.44 1.06 0.09
CA ALA A 19 4.45 1.04 1.16
C ALA A 19 5.83 0.51 0.73
N LEU A 20 6.83 0.81 1.55
CA LEU A 20 8.19 0.29 1.50
C LEU A 20 8.45 -0.60 2.69
N TYR A 21 9.09 -1.74 2.43
CA TYR A 21 9.50 -2.70 3.43
C TYR A 21 11.03 -2.70 3.48
N VAL A 22 11.61 -2.24 4.58
CA VAL A 22 13.06 -2.27 4.78
C VAL A 22 13.37 -3.24 5.92
N THR A 23 14.36 -4.09 5.74
CA THR A 23 14.81 -5.06 6.75
C THR A 23 16.30 -4.85 6.99
N VAL A 24 16.68 -4.48 8.20
CA VAL A 24 18.07 -4.46 8.65
C VAL A 24 18.40 -5.86 9.21
N ASP A 25 19.28 -6.58 8.52
CA ASP A 25 19.62 -7.98 8.82
C ASP A 25 20.68 -8.08 9.91
N LEU A 26 20.35 -7.56 11.10
CA LEU A 26 21.19 -7.62 12.29
C LEU A 26 20.50 -8.40 13.41
N PRO A 27 21.14 -9.46 13.95
CA PRO A 27 20.65 -10.15 15.13
C PRO A 27 20.98 -9.40 16.41
N ASP A 28 20.22 -9.64 17.47
CA ASP A 28 20.51 -9.21 18.84
C ASP A 28 20.87 -7.72 18.98
N VAL A 29 20.18 -6.86 18.22
CA VAL A 29 20.38 -5.40 18.27
C VAL A 29 20.03 -4.89 19.67
N LYS A 30 20.83 -3.97 20.20
CA LYS A 30 20.62 -3.25 21.46
C LYS A 30 20.83 -1.75 21.24
N ASP A 31 20.24 -0.94 22.12
CA ASP A 31 20.36 0.52 22.07
C ASP A 31 19.96 1.08 20.69
N GLU A 32 18.90 0.53 20.10
CA GLU A 32 18.44 0.97 18.80
C GLU A 32 17.92 2.41 18.84
N LYS A 33 18.35 3.18 17.85
CA LYS A 33 17.87 4.54 17.60
C LYS A 33 17.46 4.63 16.14
N VAL A 34 16.16 4.80 15.93
CA VAL A 34 15.55 4.98 14.63
C VAL A 34 15.11 6.44 14.50
N THR A 35 15.54 7.09 13.43
CA THR A 35 15.03 8.39 13.01
C THR A 35 14.52 8.25 11.59
N LEU A 36 13.20 8.34 11.42
CA LEU A 36 12.56 8.42 10.11
C LEU A 36 12.29 9.89 9.81
N GLY A 37 12.75 10.36 8.66
CA GLY A 37 12.43 11.67 8.10
C GLY A 37 11.72 11.52 6.76
N SER A 38 11.26 12.64 6.19
CA SER A 38 10.42 12.62 4.97
C SER A 38 11.11 12.03 3.74
N LYS A 39 12.44 11.95 3.76
CA LYS A 39 13.27 11.47 2.65
C LYS A 39 14.47 10.65 3.11
N ASN A 40 14.59 10.39 4.41
CA ASN A 40 15.72 9.65 4.94
C ASN A 40 15.30 8.74 6.10
N LEU A 41 16.05 7.66 6.28
CA LEU A 41 15.96 6.79 7.42
C LEU A 41 17.35 6.59 7.99
N THR A 42 17.54 6.97 9.25
CA THR A 42 18.75 6.68 9.99
C THR A 42 18.45 5.66 11.08
N PHE A 43 19.22 4.58 11.08
CA PHE A 43 19.22 3.56 12.12
C PHE A 43 20.61 3.47 12.74
N LYS A 44 20.66 3.45 14.07
CA LYS A 44 21.87 3.10 14.83
C LYS A 44 21.52 2.02 15.83
N GLY A 45 22.43 1.09 16.05
CA GLY A 45 22.24 0.06 17.05
C GLY A 45 23.52 -0.73 17.29
N THR A 46 23.61 -1.40 18.42
CA THR A 46 24.75 -2.25 18.78
C THR A 46 24.38 -3.71 18.64
N SER A 47 25.11 -4.48 17.84
CA SER A 47 24.94 -5.94 17.71
C SER A 47 26.26 -6.62 18.04
N ASN A 48 26.22 -7.66 18.88
CA ASN A 48 27.41 -8.43 19.29
C ASN A 48 28.60 -7.57 19.77
N GLY A 49 28.31 -6.44 20.43
CA GLY A 49 29.33 -5.50 20.93
C GLY A 49 29.94 -4.58 19.86
N GLN A 50 29.43 -4.60 18.63
CA GLN A 50 29.84 -3.70 17.55
C GLN A 50 28.72 -2.70 17.25
N LEU A 51 29.11 -1.43 17.06
CA LEU A 51 28.19 -0.38 16.69
C LEU A 51 27.92 -0.44 15.19
N TYR A 52 26.64 -0.45 14.82
CA TYR A 52 26.17 -0.39 13.45
C TYR A 52 25.39 0.89 13.20
N GLU A 53 25.57 1.45 12.01
CA GLU A 53 24.87 2.63 11.54
C GLU A 53 24.44 2.44 10.08
N VAL A 54 23.21 2.84 9.78
CA VAL A 54 22.59 2.80 8.46
C VAL A 54 21.96 4.16 8.22
N SER A 55 22.23 4.76 7.07
CA SER A 55 21.60 6.01 6.62
C SER A 55 21.12 5.84 5.18
N LEU A 56 19.81 5.76 5.01
CA LEU A 56 19.17 5.55 3.71
C LEU A 56 18.49 6.83 3.27
N ASP A 57 18.98 7.45 2.19
CA ASP A 57 18.33 8.59 1.55
C ASP A 57 17.41 8.11 0.43
N PHE A 58 16.10 8.15 0.69
CA PHE A 58 15.06 7.61 -0.17
C PHE A 58 14.97 8.34 -1.51
N TYR A 59 14.63 7.58 -2.55
CA TYR A 59 14.48 8.11 -3.90
C TYR A 59 13.37 9.17 -4.01
N LYS A 60 12.22 8.93 -3.35
CA LYS A 60 11.10 9.88 -3.25
C LYS A 60 10.70 10.09 -1.77
N GLU A 61 9.71 10.95 -1.55
CA GLU A 61 9.20 11.26 -0.21
C GLU A 61 8.35 10.13 0.35
N VAL A 62 8.49 9.93 1.66
CA VAL A 62 7.70 9.00 2.46
C VAL A 62 6.84 9.77 3.46
N ASP A 63 5.76 9.14 3.89
CA ASP A 63 4.90 9.68 4.93
C ASP A 63 5.38 9.21 6.30
N VAL A 64 5.98 10.14 7.05
CA VAL A 64 6.50 9.89 8.41
C VAL A 64 5.39 9.98 9.45
N GLU A 65 4.31 10.70 9.15
CA GLU A 65 3.19 10.91 10.08
C GLU A 65 2.10 9.83 9.92
N ALA A 66 2.17 9.05 8.84
CA ALA A 66 1.34 7.87 8.65
C ALA A 66 1.48 6.93 9.86
N LYS A 67 0.33 6.55 10.44
CA LYS A 67 0.26 5.65 11.59
C LYS A 67 0.83 4.26 11.29
N ASP A 68 0.82 3.88 10.01
CA ASP A 68 1.32 2.59 9.53
C ASP A 68 2.83 2.62 9.24
N SER A 69 3.48 3.79 9.30
CA SER A 69 4.94 3.91 9.24
C SER A 69 5.58 3.50 10.56
N ILE A 70 5.61 2.19 10.80
CA ILE A 70 6.10 1.56 12.02
C ILE A 70 7.36 0.74 11.78
N TRP A 71 8.09 0.47 12.85
CA TRP A 71 9.20 -0.47 12.83
C TRP A 71 9.05 -1.48 13.96
N ALA A 72 9.51 -2.70 13.71
CA ALA A 72 9.45 -3.81 14.64
C ALA A 72 10.81 -4.50 14.66
N LYS A 73 11.34 -4.66 15.87
CA LYS A 73 12.57 -5.40 16.12
C LYS A 73 12.25 -6.84 16.49
N THR A 74 12.95 -7.77 15.85
CA THR A 74 12.97 -9.19 16.22
C THR A 74 14.36 -9.56 16.76
N ASP A 75 14.51 -10.79 17.25
CA ASP A 75 15.82 -11.30 17.70
C ASP A 75 16.84 -11.41 16.54
N ARG A 76 16.36 -11.51 15.30
CA ARG A 76 17.20 -11.77 14.12
C ARG A 76 17.40 -10.56 13.22
N ASN A 77 16.43 -9.66 13.19
CA ASN A 77 16.40 -8.55 12.25
C ASN A 77 15.44 -7.45 12.72
N VAL A 78 15.63 -6.25 12.15
CA VAL A 78 14.73 -5.11 12.37
C VAL A 78 13.97 -4.83 11.09
N HIS A 79 12.65 -4.86 11.16
CA HIS A 79 11.75 -4.57 10.04
C HIS A 79 11.19 -3.16 10.15
N PHE A 80 11.06 -2.51 9.01
CA PHE A 80 10.46 -1.20 8.85
C PHE A 80 9.37 -1.31 7.80
N HIS A 81 8.19 -0.84 8.16
CA HIS A 81 7.09 -0.56 7.27
C HIS A 81 7.04 0.96 7.13
N ILE A 82 7.20 1.49 5.92
CA ILE A 82 7.21 2.93 5.67
C ILE A 82 6.21 3.22 4.56
N VAL A 83 5.18 3.99 4.85
CA VAL A 83 4.16 4.36 3.88
C VAL A 83 4.73 5.37 2.88
N LYS A 84 4.48 5.15 1.59
CA LYS A 84 4.85 6.11 0.54
C LYS A 84 3.90 7.31 0.60
N LYS A 85 4.45 8.51 0.40
CA LYS A 85 3.62 9.72 0.37
C LYS A 85 2.68 9.73 -0.84
N GLU A 86 3.18 9.28 -1.99
CA GLU A 86 2.41 9.11 -3.22
C GLU A 86 2.11 7.62 -3.44
N GLN A 87 0.95 7.16 -2.99
CA GLN A 87 0.53 5.75 -3.10
C GLN A 87 -0.05 5.38 -4.48
N ASN A 88 -0.36 6.39 -5.30
CA ASN A 88 -0.96 6.20 -6.64
C ASN A 88 0.08 6.26 -7.77
N GLU A 89 1.37 6.37 -7.46
CA GLU A 89 2.44 6.39 -8.46
C GLU A 89 2.97 4.99 -8.80
N GLU A 90 3.65 4.88 -9.96
CA GLU A 90 4.42 3.70 -10.38
C GLU A 90 5.46 3.27 -9.32
N PHE A 91 5.80 1.98 -9.36
CA PHE A 91 6.82 1.40 -8.48
C PHE A 91 8.14 2.17 -8.58
N TRP A 92 8.83 2.29 -7.45
CA TRP A 92 10.10 3.00 -7.42
C TRP A 92 11.15 2.15 -8.14
N PRO A 93 11.87 2.70 -9.14
CA PRO A 93 12.91 1.94 -9.85
C PRO A 93 14.12 1.62 -8.95
N ARG A 94 14.22 2.26 -7.79
CA ARG A 94 15.28 2.12 -6.78
C ARG A 94 14.81 2.63 -5.42
N LEU A 95 15.41 2.15 -4.35
CA LEU A 95 15.12 2.63 -2.99
C LEU A 95 15.82 3.95 -2.71
N LEU A 96 17.10 4.06 -3.09
CA LEU A 96 17.97 5.16 -2.70
C LEU A 96 18.28 6.12 -3.83
N THR A 97 18.60 7.36 -3.46
CA THR A 97 19.19 8.34 -4.38
C THR A 97 20.62 7.94 -4.78
N ASP A 98 21.41 7.42 -3.83
CA ASP A 98 22.77 6.93 -4.06
C ASP A 98 22.77 5.48 -4.59
N LYS A 99 23.04 5.36 -5.89
CA LYS A 99 23.13 4.07 -6.59
C LYS A 99 24.31 3.21 -6.13
N HIS A 100 25.40 3.81 -5.69
CA HIS A 100 26.60 3.07 -5.26
C HIS A 100 26.36 2.43 -3.90
N LEU A 101 25.79 3.20 -2.97
CA LEU A 101 25.38 2.68 -1.67
C LEU A 101 24.35 1.56 -1.83
N GLU A 102 23.33 1.78 -2.65
CA GLU A 102 22.30 0.77 -2.91
C GLU A 102 22.92 -0.55 -3.41
N LYS A 103 23.74 -0.51 -4.46
CA LYS A 103 24.33 -1.72 -5.04
C LYS A 103 25.27 -2.48 -4.11
N THR A 104 25.94 -1.78 -3.20
CA THR A 104 26.96 -2.39 -2.33
C THR A 104 26.34 -2.97 -1.06
N ASN A 105 25.35 -2.27 -0.51
CA ASN A 105 24.93 -2.41 0.88
C ASN A 105 23.44 -2.73 1.06
N VAL A 106 22.65 -2.60 -0.01
CA VAL A 106 21.21 -2.85 -0.02
C VAL A 106 20.90 -3.98 -1.02
N LYS A 107 20.12 -4.96 -0.58
CA LYS A 107 19.70 -6.10 -1.42
C LYS A 107 18.19 -6.13 -1.55
N VAL A 108 17.68 -6.68 -2.65
CA VAL A 108 16.23 -6.91 -2.77
C VAL A 108 15.83 -8.04 -1.82
N ASP A 109 14.74 -7.84 -1.08
CA ASP A 109 14.12 -8.85 -0.22
C ASP A 109 13.15 -9.71 -1.04
N TRP A 110 13.69 -10.71 -1.74
CA TRP A 110 12.91 -11.64 -2.57
C TRP A 110 11.82 -12.41 -1.80
N SER A 111 11.88 -12.46 -0.46
CA SER A 111 10.84 -13.09 0.35
C SER A 111 9.57 -12.26 0.48
N LYS A 112 9.68 -10.94 0.28
CA LYS A 112 8.58 -9.96 0.39
C LYS A 112 8.30 -9.23 -0.91
N PHE A 113 9.11 -9.49 -1.94
CA PHE A 113 8.95 -8.92 -3.26
C PHE A 113 7.72 -9.56 -3.90
N LEU A 114 6.73 -8.73 -4.22
CA LEU A 114 5.58 -9.07 -5.04
C LEU A 114 5.74 -8.24 -6.31
N ASP A 115 5.70 -8.90 -7.47
CA ASP A 115 5.69 -8.21 -8.75
C ASP A 115 4.35 -7.50 -8.97
N GLU A 116 4.35 -6.40 -9.74
CA GLU A 116 3.17 -5.55 -10.01
C GLU A 116 1.94 -6.36 -10.48
N ASP A 117 2.16 -7.42 -11.26
CA ASP A 117 1.09 -8.28 -11.79
C ASP A 117 0.49 -9.24 -10.73
N GLU A 118 1.26 -9.66 -9.71
CA GLU A 118 0.75 -10.57 -8.66
C GLU A 118 -0.06 -9.83 -7.59
N GLU A 119 0.12 -8.51 -7.45
CA GLU A 119 -0.67 -7.66 -6.55
C GLU A 119 -2.12 -7.51 -7.03
N GLU A 120 -2.34 -7.49 -8.35
CA GLU A 120 -3.69 -7.45 -8.94
C GLU A 120 -4.44 -8.79 -8.78
N GLU A 121 -3.75 -9.93 -8.83
CA GLU A 121 -4.39 -11.26 -8.74
C GLU A 121 -4.93 -11.59 -7.34
N GLN A 122 -4.38 -11.03 -6.24
CA GLN A 122 -4.97 -11.22 -4.90
C GLN A 122 -6.26 -10.41 -4.66
N SER A 123 -6.59 -9.47 -5.54
CA SER A 123 -7.88 -8.79 -5.52
C SER A 123 -9.00 -9.57 -6.24
N GLY A 124 -8.63 -10.62 -6.97
CA GLY A 124 -9.55 -11.58 -7.58
C GLY A 124 -9.82 -12.74 -6.62
N PHE A 125 -10.91 -12.65 -5.85
CA PHE A 125 -11.47 -13.80 -5.15
C PHE A 125 -11.60 -14.97 -6.14
N ASP A 126 -10.77 -15.99 -5.99
CA ASP A 126 -10.75 -17.19 -6.82
C ASP A 126 -12.08 -17.95 -6.71
N MET A 127 -13.03 -17.60 -7.59
CA MET A 127 -14.28 -18.33 -7.78
C MET A 127 -14.06 -19.75 -8.34
N SER A 128 -12.83 -20.14 -8.72
CA SER A 128 -12.51 -21.52 -9.08
C SER A 128 -12.56 -22.45 -7.86
N ALA A 129 -12.27 -21.93 -6.65
CA ALA A 129 -12.40 -22.69 -5.41
C ALA A 129 -13.86 -23.04 -5.05
N LEU A 130 -14.85 -22.33 -5.63
CA LEU A 130 -16.28 -22.66 -5.49
C LEU A 130 -16.76 -23.73 -6.49
N ASN A 131 -15.96 -24.07 -7.50
CA ASN A 131 -16.29 -25.12 -8.46
C ASN A 131 -15.96 -26.54 -7.95
N GLY A 132 -15.33 -26.66 -6.76
CA GLY A 132 -14.75 -27.91 -6.26
C GLY A 132 -15.51 -28.65 -5.17
N GLY A 133 -16.63 -28.14 -4.64
CA GLY A 133 -17.19 -28.76 -3.44
C GLY A 133 -18.57 -28.28 -3.01
N GLY A 134 -19.62 -28.77 -3.68
CA GLY A 134 -20.96 -28.82 -3.10
C GLY A 134 -22.08 -28.27 -3.98
N GLY A 135 -22.54 -29.09 -4.93
CA GLY A 135 -23.95 -29.31 -5.24
C GLY A 135 -24.89 -28.14 -5.58
N PHE A 136 -24.41 -26.91 -5.73
CA PHE A 136 -25.24 -25.76 -6.14
C PHE A 136 -24.89 -25.38 -7.59
N ASP A 137 -25.61 -25.97 -8.53
CA ASP A 137 -25.55 -25.65 -9.95
C ASP A 137 -26.01 -24.20 -10.18
N ILE A 138 -25.05 -23.28 -10.32
CA ILE A 138 -25.29 -21.88 -10.72
C ILE A 138 -26.00 -21.83 -12.09
N ASN A 139 -25.77 -22.81 -12.96
CA ASN A 139 -26.53 -22.98 -14.21
C ASN A 139 -28.03 -23.19 -13.97
N GLN A 140 -28.41 -23.87 -12.88
CA GLN A 140 -29.81 -24.07 -12.52
C GLN A 140 -30.41 -22.80 -11.88
N MET A 141 -29.61 -22.01 -11.15
CA MET A 141 -30.06 -20.73 -10.58
C MET A 141 -30.22 -19.64 -11.65
N MET A 142 -29.31 -19.55 -12.62
CA MET A 142 -29.47 -18.68 -13.79
C MET A 142 -30.66 -19.12 -14.65
N ALA A 143 -30.86 -20.43 -14.87
CA ALA A 143 -32.02 -20.93 -15.62
C ALA A 143 -33.35 -20.65 -14.89
N ALA A 144 -33.39 -20.75 -13.56
CA ALA A 144 -34.56 -20.40 -12.76
C ALA A 144 -34.87 -18.90 -12.77
N GLN A 145 -33.84 -18.05 -12.75
CA GLN A 145 -34.01 -16.59 -12.85
C GLN A 145 -34.43 -16.16 -14.27
N ASN A 146 -33.96 -16.87 -15.30
CA ASN A 146 -34.37 -16.64 -16.69
C ASN A 146 -35.79 -17.18 -16.99
N ALA A 147 -36.22 -18.25 -16.30
CA ALA A 147 -37.58 -18.77 -16.38
C ALA A 147 -38.60 -17.92 -15.57
N ALA A 148 -38.18 -17.32 -14.45
CA ALA A 148 -39.00 -16.40 -13.67
C ALA A 148 -39.23 -15.05 -14.37
N GLY A 149 -38.33 -14.65 -15.28
CA GLY A 149 -38.49 -13.45 -16.11
C GLY A 149 -39.47 -13.60 -17.30
N MET A 150 -39.99 -14.81 -17.54
CA MET A 150 -40.88 -15.11 -18.68
C MET A 150 -42.33 -15.46 -18.28
N MET A 151 -42.69 -15.34 -16.99
CA MET A 151 -44.03 -15.66 -16.46
C MET A 151 -44.64 -14.49 -15.68
N GLY A 152 -44.48 -13.27 -16.20
CA GLY A 152 -45.00 -12.05 -15.59
C GLY A 152 -45.38 -11.00 -16.63
N GLU A 153 -45.97 -11.41 -17.75
CA GLU A 153 -46.58 -10.51 -18.74
C GLU A 153 -48.10 -10.57 -18.56
N GLY A 154 -48.71 -9.50 -18.05
CA GLY A 154 -50.17 -9.34 -18.05
C GLY A 154 -50.75 -8.50 -16.92
N SER A 155 -50.64 -7.16 -17.02
CA SER A 155 -51.60 -6.11 -16.60
C SER A 155 -50.82 -4.79 -16.63
N ASP A 156 -50.83 -4.00 -17.70
CA ASP A 156 -51.92 -3.20 -18.28
C ASP A 156 -52.57 -2.21 -17.29
N SER A 157 -52.78 -0.98 -17.78
CA SER A 157 -53.27 0.27 -17.15
C SER A 157 -52.15 1.19 -16.60
N ASP A 158 -51.62 2.16 -17.35
CA ASP A 158 -52.21 3.41 -17.91
C ASP A 158 -52.16 4.60 -16.92
N ASP A 159 -51.65 5.70 -17.46
CA ASP A 159 -51.95 7.10 -17.14
C ASP A 159 -51.26 7.87 -15.98
N GLU A 160 -50.67 9.01 -16.40
CA GLU A 160 -50.53 10.32 -15.71
C GLU A 160 -49.61 10.39 -14.46
N GLU A 161 -48.74 11.38 -14.26
CA GLU A 161 -48.67 12.76 -14.74
C GLU A 161 -47.25 13.29 -14.42
N LEU A 162 -46.63 14.02 -15.36
CA LEU A 162 -45.46 14.86 -15.07
C LEU A 162 -45.94 16.13 -14.36
N PRO A 163 -45.47 16.47 -13.15
CA PRO A 163 -45.60 17.83 -12.66
C PRO A 163 -44.46 18.70 -13.21
N ASP A 164 -44.85 19.62 -14.09
CA ASP A 164 -44.06 20.76 -14.54
C ASP A 164 -43.90 21.82 -13.42
N LEU A 165 -42.88 22.64 -13.62
CA LEU A 165 -42.32 23.72 -12.79
C LEU A 165 -43.32 24.76 -12.24
N ASP A 166 -42.96 25.33 -11.07
CA ASP A 166 -42.96 26.76 -10.63
C ASP A 166 -43.26 26.83 -9.11
N SER A 167 -42.76 27.68 -8.21
CA SER A 167 -41.95 28.90 -8.23
C SER A 167 -41.39 29.07 -6.78
N ASN A 168 -40.15 29.54 -6.60
CA ASN A 168 -39.87 30.54 -5.55
C ASN A 168 -38.53 31.25 -5.77
N ASP A 169 -38.67 32.35 -6.50
CA ASP A 169 -37.98 33.63 -6.43
C ASP A 169 -37.34 33.96 -5.06
N HIS A 170 -36.01 34.09 -5.00
CA HIS A 170 -35.28 35.24 -4.41
C HIS A 170 -33.75 34.98 -4.42
N ASP A 171 -33.01 35.64 -5.33
CA ASP A 171 -31.81 36.41 -4.96
C ASP A 171 -31.36 37.28 -6.15
N ASP A 172 -32.11 38.36 -6.39
CA ASP A 172 -31.56 39.54 -7.04
C ASP A 172 -30.96 40.41 -5.95
N ARG A 173 -29.63 40.63 -5.92
CA ARG A 173 -29.03 41.97 -5.81
C ARG A 173 -27.54 42.04 -6.19
N LYS A 174 -27.35 42.81 -7.26
CA LYS A 174 -26.30 43.82 -7.50
C LYS A 174 -25.01 43.36 -8.18
N ARG A 175 -25.10 43.38 -9.51
CA ARG A 175 -24.06 43.89 -10.40
C ARG A 175 -24.40 45.34 -10.76
N TYR A 176 -23.55 46.30 -10.42
CA TYR A 176 -23.47 47.56 -11.18
C TYR A 176 -22.03 48.05 -11.18
N MET A 177 -21.54 48.28 -12.41
CA MET A 177 -20.34 49.02 -12.74
C MET A 177 -20.46 50.48 -12.28
N ALA A 178 -19.35 51.03 -11.81
CA ALA A 178 -18.92 52.40 -12.03
C ALA A 178 -17.39 52.40 -12.12
#